data_AF-A0A4M3JR22-F1
#
_entry.id   AF-A0A4M3JR22-F1
#
_cell.length_a   1.000
_cell.length_b   1.000
_cell.length_c   1.000
_cell.angle_alpha   90.00
_cell.angle_beta   90.00
_cell.angle_gamma   90.00
#
_symmetry.space_group_name_H-M   'P 1'
#
loop_
_entity.id
_entity.type
_entity.pdbx_description
1 polymer ?
#
loop_
_entity_poly.entity_id
_entity_poly.type
_entity_poly.pdbx_seq_one_letter_code
_entity_poly.pdbx_strand_id
1 'polypeptide(L)'
;MLIEAVLLSKVGNGILPLAGIIAMGVTPALLVVTRGKLLRMIIFGTLLLPLFLLSGTLIAPFATELAKGVGAFPAGVSQTQLITHSTLEGPIEKLLGWTIGNTTTGDIKAILGAVVFLVFYIGIFAWYRKQMIKRNEEYAAKAK
;
A
#
# COMPACT_ATOMS: atom_id res chain seq x y z
N MET A 1 -1.63 14.60 5.32
CA MET A 1 -2.28 13.72 6.32
C MET A 1 -3.79 13.94 6.39
N LEU A 2 -4.38 14.67 7.37
CA LEU A 2 -5.84 14.79 7.48
C LEU A 2 -6.48 15.54 6.31
N ILE A 3 -5.95 16.72 5.96
CA ILE A 3 -6.42 17.53 4.82
C ILE A 3 -6.38 16.70 3.53
N GLU A 4 -5.30 15.95 3.34
CA GLU A 4 -5.10 15.07 2.19
C GLU A 4 -6.13 13.94 2.13
N ALA A 5 -6.45 13.28 3.25
CA ALA A 5 -7.50 12.29 3.29
C ALA A 5 -8.89 12.87 2.98
N VAL A 6 -9.17 14.09 3.46
CA VAL A 6 -10.40 14.82 3.13
C VAL A 6 -10.46 15.15 1.63
N LEU A 7 -9.36 15.57 1.02
CA LEU A 7 -9.29 15.81 -0.42
C LEU A 7 -9.48 14.51 -1.23
N LEU A 8 -8.85 13.42 -0.77
CA LEU A 8 -8.98 12.10 -1.40
C LEU A 8 -10.38 11.51 -1.28
N SER A 9 -11.22 11.98 -0.34
CA SER A 9 -12.62 11.52 -0.27
C SER A 9 -13.38 11.77 -1.58
N LYS A 10 -13.02 12.82 -2.32
CA LYS A 10 -13.59 13.13 -3.64
C LYS A 10 -13.21 12.13 -4.74
N VAL A 11 -12.14 11.35 -4.51
CA VAL A 11 -11.62 10.34 -5.45
C VAL A 11 -11.89 8.93 -4.92
N GLY A 12 -12.81 8.79 -3.95
CA GLY A 12 -13.27 7.50 -3.46
C GLY A 12 -12.50 6.95 -2.24
N ASN A 13 -11.76 7.78 -1.50
CA ASN A 13 -11.22 7.37 -0.20
C ASN A 13 -12.31 7.42 0.90
N GLY A 14 -12.45 6.33 1.65
CA GLY A 14 -13.36 6.23 2.80
C GLY A 14 -12.66 6.18 4.15
N ILE A 15 -11.33 6.28 4.19
CA ILE A 15 -10.52 6.01 5.39
C ILE A 15 -9.89 7.30 5.93
N LEU A 16 -9.98 7.49 7.25
CA LEU A 16 -9.27 8.56 7.95
C LEU A 16 -7.82 8.15 8.25
N PRO A 17 -6.86 9.07 8.15
CA PRO A 17 -5.44 8.79 8.37
C PRO A 17 -5.16 8.77 9.87
N LEU A 18 -5.54 7.68 10.54
CA LEU A 18 -5.23 7.47 11.95
C LEU A 18 -3.72 7.23 12.11
N ALA A 19 -3.13 7.76 13.19
CA ALA A 19 -1.69 7.65 13.43
C ALA A 19 -1.17 6.19 13.37
N GLY A 20 -2.00 5.21 13.76
CA GLY A 20 -1.69 3.78 13.68
C GLY A 20 -1.52 3.21 12.26
N ILE A 21 -2.09 3.85 11.23
CA ILE A 21 -2.03 3.40 9.82
C ILE A 21 -0.61 3.51 9.27
N ILE A 22 0.05 4.63 9.51
CA ILE A 22 1.39 4.95 8.98
C ILE A 22 2.48 4.42 9.91
N ALA A 23 2.22 4.44 11.22
CA ALA A 23 3.20 4.11 12.24
C ALA A 23 3.73 2.67 12.11
N MET A 24 2.88 1.68 11.80
CA MET A 24 3.28 0.28 11.88
C MET A 24 4.00 -0.25 10.63
N GLY A 25 3.51 0.07 9.42
CA GLY A 25 4.08 -0.54 8.21
C GLY A 25 5.22 0.21 7.55
N VAL A 26 5.13 1.54 7.51
CA VAL A 26 6.03 2.35 6.68
C VAL A 26 7.17 2.94 7.51
N THR A 27 6.94 3.19 8.80
CA THR A 27 7.93 3.84 9.68
C THR A 27 9.26 3.09 9.79
N PRO A 28 9.30 1.75 9.99
CA PRO A 28 10.58 1.03 10.04
C PRO A 28 11.36 1.14 8.73
N ALA A 29 10.68 0.99 7.59
CA ALA A 29 11.30 1.14 6.28
C ALA A 29 11.84 2.56 6.06
N LEU A 30 11.07 3.60 6.42
CA LEU A 30 11.49 4.98 6.34
C LEU A 30 12.65 5.29 7.28
N LEU A 31 12.65 4.74 8.48
CA LEU A 31 13.74 4.90 9.45
C LEU A 31 15.06 4.40 8.84
N VAL A 32 15.04 3.21 8.23
CA VAL A 32 16.21 2.61 7.57
C VAL A 32 16.64 3.41 6.34
N VAL A 33 15.70 3.77 5.46
CA VAL A 33 16.00 4.46 4.19
C VAL A 33 16.47 5.90 4.42
N THR A 34 15.84 6.62 5.35
CA THR A 34 16.17 8.01 5.64
C THR A 34 17.25 8.17 6.70
N ARG A 35 17.66 7.08 7.36
CA ARG A 35 18.59 7.05 8.50
C ARG A 35 18.10 7.91 9.67
N GLY A 36 16.81 7.83 9.98
CA GLY A 36 16.20 8.60 11.08
C GLY A 36 16.05 10.09 10.83
N LYS A 37 16.21 10.57 9.58
CA LYS A 37 15.98 11.97 9.24
C LYS A 37 14.49 12.27 9.20
N LEU A 38 13.94 12.76 10.31
CA LEU A 38 12.52 12.99 10.53
C LEU A 38 11.83 13.76 9.39
N LEU A 39 12.42 14.85 8.90
CA LEU A 39 11.83 15.64 7.81
C LEU A 39 11.65 14.80 6.53
N ARG A 40 12.64 13.96 6.19
CA ARG A 40 12.53 13.06 5.03
C ARG A 40 11.46 12.00 5.25
N MET A 41 11.34 11.48 6.48
CA MET A 41 10.31 10.51 6.83
C MET A 41 8.90 11.10 6.68
N ILE A 42 8.68 12.34 7.13
CA ILE A 42 7.40 13.03 6.98
C ILE A 42 7.06 13.27 5.50
N ILE A 43 8.04 13.70 4.70
CA ILE A 43 7.85 13.92 3.26
C ILE A 43 7.44 12.62 2.57
N PHE A 44 8.21 11.54 2.75
CA PHE A 44 7.89 10.26 2.13
C PHE A 44 6.58 9.68 2.66
N GLY A 45 6.31 9.78 3.97
CA GLY A 45 5.04 9.36 4.55
C GLY A 45 3.84 10.11 3.96
N THR A 46 4.00 11.41 3.68
CA THR A 46 2.98 12.21 2.98
C THR A 46 2.77 11.77 1.56
N LEU A 47 3.83 11.59 0.79
CA LEU A 47 3.71 11.13 -0.60
C LEU A 47 3.10 9.72 -0.72
N LEU A 48 3.35 8.86 0.26
CA LEU A 48 2.84 7.50 0.27
C LEU A 48 1.40 7.40 0.79
N LEU A 49 0.97 8.28 1.69
CA LEU A 49 -0.35 8.19 2.33
C LEU A 49 -1.52 7.95 1.35
N PRO A 50 -1.65 8.67 0.22
CA PRO A 50 -2.77 8.48 -0.70
C PRO A 50 -2.90 7.04 -1.17
N LEU A 51 -1.77 6.40 -1.45
CA LEU A 51 -1.72 5.02 -1.91
C LEU A 51 -2.27 4.05 -0.87
N PHE A 52 -1.94 4.25 0.41
CA PHE A 52 -2.42 3.40 1.51
C PHE A 52 -3.91 3.59 1.77
N LEU A 53 -4.38 4.85 1.76
CA LEU A 53 -5.79 5.18 2.01
C LEU A 53 -6.70 4.64 0.90
N LEU A 54 -6.32 4.82 -0.37
CA LEU A 54 -7.07 4.31 -1.51
C LEU A 54 -7.04 2.77 -1.56
N SER A 55 -5.88 2.15 -1.33
CA SER A 55 -5.76 0.68 -1.29
C SER A 55 -6.62 0.06 -0.17
N GLY A 56 -6.62 0.67 1.02
CA GLY A 56 -7.48 0.25 2.12
C GLY A 56 -8.96 0.39 1.81
N THR A 57 -9.36 1.46 1.10
CA THR A 57 -10.77 1.64 0.71
C THR A 57 -11.18 0.60 -0.33
N LEU A 58 -10.32 0.34 -1.31
CA LEU A 58 -10.59 -0.64 -2.37
C LEU A 58 -10.80 -2.07 -1.85
N ILE A 59 -10.06 -2.47 -0.81
CA ILE A 59 -10.17 -3.84 -0.26
C ILE A 59 -11.27 -3.99 0.79
N ALA A 60 -11.84 -2.90 1.29
CA ALA A 60 -12.82 -2.93 2.37
C ALA A 60 -14.06 -3.80 2.04
N PRO A 61 -14.65 -3.77 0.83
CA PRO A 61 -15.77 -4.65 0.49
C PRO A 61 -15.39 -6.14 0.54
N PHE A 62 -14.22 -6.50 0.02
CA PHE A 62 -13.74 -7.88 0.02
C PHE A 62 -13.55 -8.41 1.45
N ALA A 63 -12.88 -7.65 2.31
CA ALA A 63 -12.68 -8.03 3.71
C ALA A 63 -14.01 -8.13 4.48
N THR A 64 -14.96 -7.24 4.17
CA THR A 64 -16.30 -7.23 4.78
C THR A 64 -17.11 -8.46 4.39
N GLU A 65 -17.17 -8.79 3.11
CA GLU A 65 -17.92 -9.95 2.61
C GLU A 65 -17.29 -11.26 3.09
N LEU A 66 -15.96 -11.33 3.16
CA LEU A 66 -15.27 -12.46 3.77
C LEU A 66 -15.67 -12.64 5.24
N ALA A 67 -15.65 -11.56 6.04
CA ALA A 67 -16.04 -11.60 7.45
C ALA A 67 -17.49 -12.06 7.63
N LYS A 68 -18.41 -11.59 6.78
CA LYS A 68 -19.81 -12.06 6.77
C LYS A 68 -19.89 -13.54 6.42
N GLY A 69 -19.18 -13.98 5.37
CA GLY A 69 -19.19 -15.36 4.89
C GLY A 69 -18.70 -16.38 5.93
N VAL A 70 -17.75 -15.98 6.79
CA VAL A 70 -17.24 -16.84 7.89
C VAL A 70 -17.96 -16.61 9.22
N GLY A 71 -18.98 -15.76 9.26
CA GLY A 71 -19.71 -15.43 10.50
C GLY A 71 -18.89 -14.61 11.51
N ALA A 72 -17.78 -13.99 11.10
CA ALA A 72 -16.94 -13.12 11.93
C ALA A 72 -17.35 -11.64 11.87
N PHE A 73 -18.44 -11.30 11.17
CA PHE A 73 -18.94 -9.93 11.15
C PHE A 73 -19.49 -9.54 12.53
N PRO A 74 -19.07 -8.39 13.11
CA PRO A 74 -19.44 -8.03 14.47
C PRO A 74 -20.96 -7.91 14.68
N ALA A 75 -21.47 -8.55 15.74
CA ALA A 75 -22.85 -8.38 16.15
C ALA A 75 -23.11 -6.93 16.62
N GLY A 76 -24.25 -6.36 16.21
CA GLY A 76 -24.64 -4.98 16.58
C GLY A 76 -24.04 -3.89 15.68
N VAL A 77 -23.24 -4.24 14.67
CA VAL A 77 -22.76 -3.31 13.64
C VAL A 77 -23.74 -3.28 12.46
N SER A 78 -23.95 -2.09 11.89
CA SER A 78 -24.79 -1.94 10.69
C SER A 78 -24.25 -2.81 9.55
N GLN A 79 -25.15 -3.50 8.83
CA GLN A 79 -24.79 -4.30 7.65
C GLN A 79 -24.18 -3.47 6.51
N THR A 80 -24.37 -2.14 6.55
CA THR A 80 -23.78 -1.19 5.61
C THR A 80 -22.36 -0.75 5.99
N GLN A 81 -21.87 -1.13 7.18
CA GLN A 81 -20.54 -0.74 7.64
C GLN A 81 -19.47 -1.64 7.02
N LEU A 82 -18.39 -1.01 6.56
CA LEU A 82 -17.26 -1.72 5.96
C LEU A 82 -16.17 -2.01 7.00
N ILE A 83 -15.64 -3.22 6.96
CA ILE A 83 -14.41 -3.62 7.63
C ILE A 83 -13.25 -3.32 6.68
N THR A 84 -12.32 -2.48 7.12
CA THR A 84 -11.08 -2.21 6.39
C THR A 84 -9.88 -2.43 7.29
N HIS A 85 -8.72 -2.61 6.67
CA HIS A 85 -7.47 -2.86 7.36
C HIS A 85 -6.65 -1.57 7.45
N SER A 86 -6.53 -1.02 8.66
CA SER A 86 -5.78 0.23 8.90
C SER A 86 -4.26 0.05 8.81
N THR A 87 -3.71 -1.07 9.27
CA THR A 87 -2.25 -1.34 9.27
C THR A 87 -1.82 -2.02 7.98
N LEU A 88 -2.04 -1.35 6.85
CA LEU A 88 -2.01 -2.00 5.54
C LEU A 88 -0.58 -2.13 5.01
N GLU A 89 0.03 -3.31 5.13
CA GLU A 89 1.26 -3.64 4.41
C GLU A 89 0.96 -3.90 2.92
N GLY A 90 1.94 -3.58 2.07
CA GLY A 90 1.91 -3.91 0.65
C GLY A 90 0.72 -3.33 -0.13
N PRO A 91 0.52 -1.99 -0.14
CA PRO A 91 -0.61 -1.38 -0.83
C PRO A 91 -0.56 -1.60 -2.35
N ILE A 92 0.65 -1.72 -2.91
CA ILE A 92 0.93 -1.96 -4.33
C ILE A 92 0.51 -3.38 -4.71
N GLU A 93 0.84 -4.36 -3.87
CA GLU A 93 0.51 -5.77 -4.03
C GLU A 93 -1.00 -6.01 -3.94
N LYS A 94 -1.72 -5.23 -3.11
CA LYS A 94 -3.19 -5.26 -3.06
C LYS A 94 -3.83 -4.66 -4.30
N LEU A 95 -3.30 -3.56 -4.85
CA LEU A 95 -3.76 -3.03 -6.13
C LEU A 95 -3.55 -4.05 -7.26
N LEU A 96 -2.42 -4.77 -7.24
CA LEU A 96 -2.17 -5.88 -8.15
C LEU A 96 -3.18 -7.01 -7.95
N GLY A 97 -3.44 -7.42 -6.71
CA GLY A 97 -4.44 -8.44 -6.38
C GLY A 97 -5.85 -8.06 -6.84
N TRP A 98 -6.24 -6.79 -6.69
CA TRP A 98 -7.50 -6.26 -7.23
C TRP A 98 -7.53 -6.30 -8.76
N THR A 99 -6.42 -5.89 -9.41
CA THR A 99 -6.31 -5.93 -10.88
C THR A 99 -6.41 -7.37 -11.40
N ILE A 100 -5.72 -8.33 -10.75
CA ILE A 100 -5.79 -9.76 -11.06
C ILE A 100 -7.19 -10.29 -10.81
N GLY A 101 -7.85 -9.93 -9.71
CA GLY A 101 -9.24 -10.27 -9.45
C GLY A 101 -10.14 -9.84 -10.62
N ASN A 102 -9.99 -8.60 -11.08
CA ASN A 102 -10.70 -8.11 -12.25
C ASN A 102 -10.29 -8.78 -13.57
N THR A 103 -9.11 -9.37 -13.70
CA THR A 103 -8.78 -10.17 -14.90
C THR A 103 -9.66 -11.42 -15.03
N THR A 104 -10.17 -11.96 -13.92
CA THR A 104 -11.05 -13.13 -13.94
C THR A 104 -12.43 -12.84 -14.50
N THR A 105 -12.80 -11.56 -14.70
CA THR A 105 -14.03 -11.15 -15.38
C THR A 105 -13.90 -11.15 -16.91
N GLY A 106 -12.71 -11.44 -17.45
CA GLY A 106 -12.45 -11.50 -18.90
C GLY A 106 -12.12 -10.15 -19.56
N ASP A 107 -11.92 -9.08 -18.78
CA ASP A 107 -11.53 -7.78 -19.33
C ASP A 107 -10.06 -7.78 -19.78
N ILE A 108 -9.86 -7.73 -21.11
CA ILE A 108 -8.55 -7.68 -21.76
C ILE A 108 -7.71 -6.49 -21.27
N LYS A 109 -8.34 -5.36 -20.92
CA LYS A 109 -7.63 -4.18 -20.40
C LYS A 109 -7.05 -4.44 -19.01
N ALA A 110 -7.77 -5.16 -18.15
CA ALA A 110 -7.28 -5.55 -16.84
C ALA A 110 -6.08 -6.50 -16.97
N ILE A 111 -6.13 -7.43 -17.92
CA ILE A 111 -5.03 -8.39 -18.18
C ILE A 111 -3.76 -7.66 -18.63
N LEU A 112 -3.88 -6.79 -19.64
CA LEU A 112 -2.76 -5.98 -20.10
C LEU A 112 -2.21 -5.08 -18.98
N GLY A 113 -3.09 -4.47 -18.19
CA GLY A 113 -2.72 -3.65 -17.04
C GLY A 113 -1.91 -4.44 -16.00
N ALA A 114 -2.35 -5.66 -15.65
CA ALA A 114 -1.66 -6.52 -14.70
C ALA A 114 -0.26 -6.92 -15.20
N VAL A 115 -0.13 -7.28 -16.49
CA VAL A 115 1.16 -7.65 -17.09
C VAL A 115 2.13 -6.46 -17.09
N VAL A 116 1.68 -5.29 -17.53
CA VAL A 116 2.50 -4.06 -17.53
C VAL A 116 2.96 -3.71 -16.12
N PHE A 117 2.04 -3.78 -15.15
CA PHE A 117 2.37 -3.54 -13.75
C PHE A 117 3.43 -4.51 -13.25
N LEU A 118 3.28 -5.80 -13.54
CA LEU A 118 4.22 -6.84 -13.09
C LEU A 118 5.62 -6.61 -13.66
N VAL A 119 5.70 -6.30 -14.97
CA VAL A 119 6.97 -5.99 -15.65
C VAL A 119 7.63 -4.77 -15.01
N PHE A 120 6.87 -3.72 -14.73
CA PHE A 120 7.40 -2.50 -14.12
C PHE A 120 7.84 -2.74 -12.67
N TYR A 121 7.04 -3.46 -11.89
CA TYR A 121 7.34 -3.80 -10.51
C TYR A 121 8.64 -4.62 -10.40
N ILE A 122 8.77 -5.68 -11.21
CA ILE A 122 9.99 -6.50 -11.27
C ILE A 122 11.17 -5.68 -11.80
N GLY A 123 10.94 -4.82 -12.80
CA GLY A 123 11.96 -3.95 -13.38
C GLY A 123 12.56 -2.98 -12.36
N ILE A 124 11.72 -2.29 -11.59
CA ILE A 124 12.16 -1.40 -10.50
C ILE A 124 12.92 -2.20 -9.45
N PHE A 125 12.42 -3.37 -9.06
CA PHE A 125 13.08 -4.20 -8.06
C PHE A 125 14.48 -4.64 -8.53
N ALA A 126 14.60 -5.12 -9.76
CA ALA A 126 15.87 -5.52 -10.35
C ALA A 126 16.86 -4.34 -10.44
N TRP A 127 16.38 -3.16 -10.82
CA TRP A 127 17.18 -1.94 -10.83
C TRP A 127 17.64 -1.55 -9.43
N TYR A 128 16.74 -1.54 -8.45
CA TYR A 128 17.05 -1.20 -7.07
C TYR A 128 18.06 -2.18 -6.48
N ARG A 129 17.89 -3.49 -6.72
CA ARG A 129 18.87 -4.52 -6.35
C ARG A 129 20.26 -4.21 -6.90
N LYS A 130 20.36 -3.84 -8.18
CA LYS A 130 21.64 -3.49 -8.81
C LYS A 130 22.30 -2.28 -8.13
N GLN A 131 21.52 -1.25 -7.79
CA GLN A 131 22.03 -0.08 -7.05
C GLN A 131 22.50 -0.44 -5.64
N MET A 132 21.78 -1.32 -4.94
CA MET A 132 22.14 -1.75 -3.59
C MET A 132 23.43 -2.58 -3.56
N ILE A 133 23.64 -3.45 -4.56
CA ILE A 133 24.90 -4.20 -4.71
C ILE A 133 26.07 -3.24 -4.90
N LYS A 134 25.96 -2.31 -5.86
CA LYS A 134 26.99 -1.31 -6.13
C LYS A 134 27.35 -0.49 -4.88
N ARG A 135 26.33 -0.04 -4.14
CA ARG A 135 26.52 0.69 -2.88
C ARG A 135 27.24 -0.15 -1.81
N ASN A 136 26.90 -1.43 -1.71
CA ASN A 136 27.52 -2.33 -0.73
C ASN A 136 29.00 -2.60 -1.07
N GLU A 137 29.34 -2.71 -2.36
CA GLU A 137 30.74 -2.79 -2.83
C GLU A 137 31.53 -1.53 -2.45
N GLU A 138 30.95 -0.35 -2.62
CA GLU A 138 31.55 0.93 -2.20
C GLU A 138 31.80 0.99 -0.68
N TYR A 139 30.88 0.47 0.14
CA TYR A 139 31.05 0.41 1.58
C TYR A 139 32.14 -0.60 2.00
N ALA A 140 32.20 -1.76 1.36
CA ALA A 140 33.25 -2.74 1.60
C ALA A 140 34.64 -2.19 1.23
N ALA A 141 34.74 -1.43 0.13
CA ALA A 141 35.99 -0.80 -0.29
C ALA A 141 36.48 0.30 0.68
N LYS A 142 35.57 1.03 1.34
CA LYS A 142 35.88 2.09 2.32
C LYS A 142 36.16 1.57 3.73
N ALA A 143 35.83 0.31 4.01
CA ALA A 143 36.08 -0.34 5.30
C ALA A 143 37.46 -1.03 5.37
N LYS A 144 38.22 -1.02 4.26
CA LYS A 144 39.62 -1.42 4.17
C LYS A 144 40.53 -0.21 4.28
#